data_AF-A0A0E9LZV2-F1
#
_entry.id   AF-A0A0E9LZV2-F1
#
_cell.length_a   1.000
_cell.length_b   1.000
_cell.length_c   1.000
_cell.angle_alpha   90.00
_cell.angle_beta   90.00
_cell.angle_gamma   90.00
#
_symmetry.space_group_name_H-M   'P 1'
#
loop_
_entity.id
_entity.type
_entity.pdbx_description
1 polymer ?
#
loop_
_entity_poly.entity_id
_entity_poly.type
_entity_poly.pdbx_seq_one_letter_code
_entity_poly.pdbx_strand_id
1 'polypeptide(L)'
;MSCAPKNALRKEVPEGVFQVENPDYSVSPYTGLTRAHWKDAALYLLEGAFCYIEELDDPMRFPKQPGKSYPQDGSYNVTENLEGLCRTLFMAAPLLKEDPELVINGIQVGEYYRHQMKMLLDPDGPMFIKHMSQPGWISQILVEFGALAISMSVAPEVLWEPFDQETKDALAALMISYGNGPTVGSNWRFFNIFVLSFYQERGYDIDEP
;
A
#
# COMPACT_ATOMS: atom_id res chain seq x y z
N MET A 1 37.80 -22.35 -10.37
CA MET A 1 38.12 -21.49 -9.20
C MET A 1 36.81 -21.23 -8.48
N SER A 2 36.64 -21.83 -7.30
CA SER A 2 35.45 -21.65 -6.46
C SER A 2 35.61 -20.37 -5.66
N CYS A 3 34.75 -19.38 -5.90
CA CYS A 3 34.66 -18.19 -5.06
C CYS A 3 33.69 -18.54 -3.92
N ALA A 4 34.18 -19.25 -2.90
CA ALA A 4 33.47 -19.30 -1.62
C ALA A 4 33.43 -17.86 -1.07
N PRO A 5 32.27 -17.34 -0.61
CA PRO A 5 32.22 -16.05 0.03
C PRO A 5 33.15 -16.11 1.26
N LYS A 6 34.23 -15.33 1.23
CA LYS A 6 35.01 -15.05 2.43
C LYS A 6 34.03 -14.45 3.42
N ASN A 7 33.91 -15.03 4.61
CA ASN A 7 33.15 -14.50 5.74
C ASN A 7 33.49 -13.02 5.92
N ALA A 8 32.72 -12.15 5.26
CA ALA A 8 32.61 -10.77 5.68
C ALA A 8 31.97 -10.88 7.06
N LEU A 9 32.75 -10.59 8.10
CA LEU A 9 32.22 -10.41 9.45
C LEU A 9 31.12 -9.36 9.32
N ARG A 10 29.86 -9.80 9.25
CA ARG A 10 28.72 -8.90 9.40
C ARG A 10 28.96 -8.23 10.74
N LYS A 11 29.09 -6.90 10.75
CA LYS A 11 29.05 -6.14 11.99
C LYS A 11 27.83 -6.63 12.77
N GLU A 12 27.96 -6.79 14.09
CA GLU A 12 26.83 -7.15 14.94
C GLU A 12 25.63 -6.30 14.56
N VAL A 13 24.59 -6.99 14.11
CA VAL A 13 23.36 -6.36 13.66
C VAL A 13 22.62 -5.94 14.92
N PRO A 14 22.21 -4.67 15.06
CA PRO A 14 21.48 -4.22 16.25
C PRO A 14 20.25 -5.09 16.52
N GLU A 15 19.92 -5.25 17.79
CA GLU A 15 18.70 -5.95 18.20
C GLU A 15 17.47 -5.30 17.54
N GLY A 16 16.56 -6.11 17.04
CA GLY A 16 15.36 -5.65 16.31
C GLY A 16 15.58 -5.31 14.84
N VAL A 17 16.76 -5.51 14.25
CA VAL A 17 16.96 -5.38 12.79
C VAL A 17 16.76 -6.73 12.10
N PHE A 18 15.94 -6.73 11.04
CA PHE A 18 15.64 -7.93 10.23
C PHE A 18 16.90 -8.66 9.74
N GLN A 19 16.90 -9.99 9.88
CA GLN A 19 17.96 -10.87 9.38
C GLN A 19 17.38 -12.02 8.56
N VAL A 20 18.12 -12.42 7.53
CA VAL A 20 17.82 -13.61 6.75
C VAL A 20 18.37 -14.83 7.48
N GLU A 21 17.49 -15.59 8.10
CA GLU A 21 17.80 -16.87 8.74
C GLU A 21 17.80 -18.00 7.70
N ASN A 22 18.77 -18.91 7.76
CA ASN A 22 18.84 -20.09 6.88
C ASN A 22 18.70 -19.79 5.36
N PRO A 23 19.56 -18.94 4.75
CA PRO A 23 19.48 -18.61 3.33
C PRO A 23 19.62 -19.84 2.43
N ASP A 24 18.81 -19.92 1.37
CA ASP A 24 18.85 -21.00 0.38
C ASP A 24 19.39 -20.51 -0.97
N TYR A 25 20.68 -20.75 -1.19
CA TYR A 25 21.37 -20.39 -2.43
C TYR A 25 21.12 -21.37 -3.59
N SER A 26 20.42 -22.48 -3.36
CA SER A 26 20.02 -23.38 -4.45
C SER A 26 18.83 -22.80 -5.23
N VAL A 27 17.87 -22.18 -4.53
CA VAL A 27 16.69 -21.53 -5.13
C VAL A 27 16.92 -20.04 -5.43
N SER A 28 17.81 -19.37 -4.69
CA SER A 28 18.14 -17.96 -4.88
C SER A 28 19.65 -17.73 -4.86
N PRO A 29 20.35 -17.98 -6.00
CA PRO A 29 21.81 -18.08 -6.04
C PRO A 29 22.58 -16.84 -5.57
N TYR A 30 21.96 -15.66 -5.65
CA TYR A 30 22.63 -14.39 -5.34
C TYR A 30 22.28 -13.83 -3.97
N THR A 31 21.12 -14.16 -3.42
CA THR A 31 20.62 -13.53 -2.17
C THR A 31 20.31 -14.53 -1.06
N GLY A 32 20.05 -15.80 -1.41
CA GLY A 32 19.53 -16.79 -0.48
C GLY A 32 18.09 -16.52 -0.01
N LEU A 33 17.43 -15.48 -0.54
CA LEU A 33 16.05 -15.14 -0.20
C LEU A 33 15.09 -16.10 -0.89
N THR A 34 14.32 -16.81 -0.09
CA THR A 34 13.20 -17.65 -0.53
C THR A 34 11.91 -16.84 -0.47
N ARG A 35 10.80 -17.41 -0.94
CA ARG A 35 9.47 -16.83 -0.74
C ARG A 35 9.16 -16.60 0.75
N ALA A 36 9.59 -17.51 1.63
CA ALA A 36 9.42 -17.35 3.07
C ALA A 36 10.16 -16.10 3.57
N HIS A 37 11.43 -15.93 3.19
CA HIS A 37 12.21 -14.74 3.59
C HIS A 37 11.58 -13.42 3.10
N TRP A 38 10.94 -13.40 1.94
CA TRP A 38 10.20 -12.22 1.47
C TRP A 38 8.92 -11.96 2.28
N LYS A 39 8.22 -13.01 2.72
CA LYS A 39 7.07 -12.88 3.63
C LYS A 39 7.53 -12.36 5.00
N ASP A 40 8.61 -12.91 5.54
CA ASP A 40 9.17 -12.51 6.83
C ASP A 40 9.61 -11.04 6.79
N ALA A 41 10.26 -10.60 5.70
CA ALA A 41 10.64 -9.20 5.52
C ALA A 41 9.42 -8.27 5.43
N ALA A 42 8.36 -8.70 4.74
CA ALA A 42 7.11 -7.93 4.65
C ALA A 42 6.41 -7.84 6.02
N LEU A 43 6.34 -8.94 6.77
CA LEU A 43 5.79 -8.96 8.12
C LEU A 43 6.59 -8.05 9.05
N TYR A 44 7.92 -8.13 9.04
CA TYR A 44 8.78 -7.27 9.84
C TYR A 44 8.53 -5.77 9.57
N LEU A 45 8.39 -5.38 8.30
CA LEU A 45 8.10 -3.99 7.94
C LEU A 45 6.69 -3.57 8.35
N LEU A 46 5.70 -4.45 8.21
CA LEU A 46 4.32 -4.18 8.63
C LEU A 46 4.18 -4.14 10.15
N GLU A 47 4.84 -5.01 10.90
CA GLU A 47 4.92 -4.93 12.36
C GLU A 47 5.46 -3.57 12.81
N GLY A 48 6.55 -3.11 12.18
CA GLY A 48 7.09 -1.77 12.43
C GLY A 48 6.12 -0.65 12.07
N ALA A 49 5.31 -0.82 11.02
CA ALA A 49 4.31 0.18 10.63
C ALA A 49 3.09 0.20 11.58
N PHE A 50 2.59 -0.98 11.95
CA PHE A 50 1.47 -1.17 12.87
C PHE A 50 1.84 -0.86 14.33
N CYS A 51 3.11 -0.64 14.66
CA CYS A 51 3.49 -0.06 15.96
C CYS A 51 2.97 1.38 16.15
N TYR A 52 2.52 2.04 15.08
CA TYR A 52 1.94 3.39 15.13
C TYR A 52 0.39 3.39 15.08
N ILE A 53 -0.24 2.21 15.11
CA ILE A 53 -1.68 2.04 15.01
C ILE A 53 -2.18 1.46 16.34
N GLU A 54 -2.92 2.26 17.11
CA GLU A 54 -3.56 1.84 18.36
C GLU A 54 -5.04 1.45 18.11
N GLU A 55 -5.73 2.15 17.21
CA GLU A 55 -7.11 1.88 16.83
C GLU A 55 -7.36 2.02 15.32
N LEU A 56 -8.54 1.60 14.84
CA LEU A 56 -8.83 1.57 13.41
C LEU A 56 -8.84 2.96 12.76
N ASP A 57 -9.13 4.02 13.52
CA ASP A 57 -9.17 5.41 13.06
C ASP A 57 -7.78 6.03 12.88
N ASP A 58 -6.73 5.42 13.44
CA ASP A 58 -5.37 5.96 13.35
C ASP A 58 -4.87 5.92 11.90
N PRO A 59 -4.48 7.07 11.32
CA PRO A 59 -3.90 7.09 9.99
C PRO A 59 -2.48 6.49 10.02
N MET A 60 -2.10 5.79 8.96
CA MET A 60 -0.76 5.22 8.79
C MET A 60 0.31 6.31 8.64
N ARG A 61 0.79 6.83 9.77
CA ARG A 61 1.75 7.95 9.85
C ARG A 61 3.06 7.51 10.48
N PHE A 62 4.16 7.99 9.88
CA PHE A 62 5.50 7.69 10.35
C PHE A 62 6.22 8.95 10.81
N PRO A 63 7.08 8.87 11.85
CA PRO A 63 7.86 10.01 12.30
C PRO A 63 8.63 10.68 11.16
N LYS A 64 8.45 11.98 11.00
CA LYS A 64 9.19 12.76 10.00
C LYS A 64 10.66 12.81 10.36
N GLN A 65 11.53 12.54 9.38
CA GLN A 65 12.97 12.72 9.50
C GLN A 65 13.34 14.15 9.11
N PRO A 66 13.92 14.95 10.04
CA PRO A 66 14.29 16.34 9.76
C PRO A 66 15.17 16.47 8.51
N GLY A 67 14.77 17.35 7.59
CA GLY A 67 15.51 17.61 6.34
C GLY A 67 15.38 16.52 5.28
N LYS A 68 14.58 15.48 5.51
CA LYS A 68 14.37 14.37 4.56
C LYS A 68 12.90 14.14 4.22
N SER A 69 12.02 14.16 5.21
CA SER A 69 10.59 13.93 5.00
C SER A 69 9.90 15.17 4.46
N TYR A 70 8.99 14.95 3.49
CA TYR A 70 8.12 15.99 2.95
C TYR A 70 6.67 15.75 3.41
N PRO A 71 5.83 16.79 3.50
CA PRO A 71 6.22 18.20 3.54
C PRO A 71 7.11 18.52 4.77
N GLN A 72 7.99 19.51 4.61
CA GLN A 72 8.99 19.92 5.61
C GLN A 72 8.39 20.83 6.70
N ASP A 73 7.15 21.28 6.54
CA ASP A 73 6.42 22.11 7.50
C ASP A 73 5.98 21.36 8.76
N GLY A 74 6.29 20.06 8.84
CA GLY A 74 5.96 19.20 9.96
C GLY A 74 4.49 18.80 10.04
N SER A 75 3.64 19.32 9.15
CA SER A 75 2.20 19.05 9.16
C SER A 75 1.86 17.91 8.22
N TYR A 76 1.13 16.92 8.73
CA TYR A 76 0.59 15.87 7.87
C TYR A 76 -0.50 16.44 6.99
N ASN A 77 -0.53 16.01 5.72
CA ASN A 77 -1.63 16.30 4.81
C ASN A 77 -2.29 15.00 4.33
N VAL A 78 -3.45 15.12 3.70
CA VAL A 78 -4.23 13.95 3.22
C VAL A 78 -3.44 13.09 2.23
N THR A 79 -2.60 13.69 1.38
CA THR A 79 -1.78 12.95 0.42
C THR A 79 -0.73 12.08 1.12
N GLU A 80 -0.08 12.61 2.16
CA GLU A 80 0.89 11.87 2.98
C GLU A 80 0.21 10.70 3.72
N ASN A 81 -1.00 10.92 4.25
CA ASN A 81 -1.75 9.85 4.88
C ASN A 81 -2.15 8.76 3.88
N LEU A 82 -2.62 9.14 2.69
CA LEU A 82 -2.98 8.21 1.62
C LEU A 82 -1.77 7.41 1.15
N GLU A 83 -0.60 8.04 1.03
CA GLU A 83 0.65 7.35 0.71
C GLU A 83 1.00 6.32 1.79
N GLY A 84 0.97 6.69 3.07
CA GLY A 84 1.18 5.75 4.17
C GLY A 84 0.24 4.54 4.09
N LEU A 85 -1.06 4.80 3.86
CA LEU A 85 -2.08 3.78 3.69
C LEU A 85 -1.77 2.85 2.50
N CYS A 86 -1.63 3.40 1.29
CA CYS A 86 -1.49 2.61 0.07
C CYS A 86 -0.15 1.88 -0.02
N ARG A 87 0.96 2.48 0.45
CA ARG A 87 2.30 1.86 0.38
C ARG A 87 2.42 0.68 1.34
N THR A 88 1.86 0.79 2.53
CA THR A 88 1.82 -0.35 3.47
C THR A 88 0.82 -1.40 3.01
N LEU A 89 -0.35 -1.01 2.50
CA LEU A 89 -1.32 -1.94 1.93
C LEU A 89 -0.73 -2.75 0.76
N PHE A 90 0.06 -2.12 -0.11
CA PHE A 90 0.69 -2.80 -1.23
C PHE A 90 1.59 -3.96 -0.78
N MET A 91 2.20 -3.84 0.39
CA MET A 91 2.98 -4.89 1.04
C MET A 91 2.11 -5.92 1.75
N ALA A 92 1.02 -5.48 2.40
CA ALA A 92 0.09 -6.34 3.13
C ALA A 92 -0.78 -7.21 2.22
N ALA A 93 -1.18 -6.73 1.04
CA ALA A 93 -2.09 -7.42 0.13
C ALA A 93 -1.70 -8.88 -0.20
N PRO A 94 -0.45 -9.20 -0.61
CA PRO A 94 -0.06 -10.59 -0.84
C PRO A 94 -0.07 -11.45 0.42
N LEU A 95 0.17 -10.87 1.61
CA LEU A 95 0.06 -11.59 2.87
C LEU A 95 -1.40 -11.87 3.21
N LEU A 96 -2.28 -10.89 3.07
CA LEU A 96 -3.73 -11.02 3.27
C LEU A 96 -4.37 -12.02 2.31
N LYS A 97 -3.83 -12.16 1.09
CA LYS A 97 -4.25 -13.20 0.15
C LYS A 97 -4.00 -14.61 0.70
N GLU A 98 -2.91 -14.80 1.42
CA GLU A 98 -2.54 -16.09 2.01
C GLU A 98 -3.15 -16.31 3.40
N ASP A 99 -3.29 -15.23 4.16
CA ASP A 99 -3.81 -15.22 5.52
C ASP A 99 -4.81 -14.05 5.69
N PRO A 100 -6.09 -14.26 5.33
CA PRO A 100 -7.14 -13.26 5.46
C PRO A 100 -7.36 -12.74 6.88
N GLU A 101 -7.01 -13.57 7.87
CA GLU A 101 -7.21 -13.31 9.31
C GLU A 101 -5.93 -12.76 9.97
N LEU A 102 -4.98 -12.25 9.17
CA LEU A 102 -3.72 -11.70 9.68
C LEU A 102 -3.98 -10.62 10.74
N VAL A 103 -3.42 -10.84 11.93
CA VAL A 103 -3.42 -9.90 13.05
C VAL A 103 -2.00 -9.42 13.32
N ILE A 104 -1.81 -8.10 13.39
CA ILE A 104 -0.55 -7.47 13.78
C ILE A 104 -0.84 -6.52 14.93
N ASN A 105 -0.07 -6.63 16.02
CA ASN A 105 -0.23 -5.81 17.23
C ASN A 105 -1.68 -5.77 17.79
N GLY A 106 -2.44 -6.85 17.62
CA GLY A 106 -3.83 -6.94 18.07
C GLY A 106 -4.86 -6.34 17.11
N ILE A 107 -4.43 -5.79 15.97
CA ILE A 107 -5.30 -5.23 14.93
C ILE A 107 -5.48 -6.24 13.80
N GLN A 108 -6.74 -6.51 13.43
CA GLN A 108 -7.07 -7.26 12.21
C GLN A 108 -6.68 -6.42 10.99
N VAL A 109 -5.63 -6.83 10.28
CA VAL A 109 -5.00 -6.02 9.24
C VAL A 109 -5.97 -5.72 8.09
N GLY A 110 -6.74 -6.72 7.65
CA GLY A 110 -7.76 -6.53 6.61
C GLY A 110 -8.88 -5.56 7.03
N GLU A 111 -9.30 -5.61 8.30
CA GLU A 111 -10.32 -4.71 8.85
C GLU A 111 -9.82 -3.26 8.89
N TYR A 112 -8.60 -3.04 9.38
CA TYR A 112 -7.94 -1.73 9.39
C TYR A 112 -7.91 -1.10 8.01
N TYR A 113 -7.44 -1.82 6.99
CA TYR A 113 -7.36 -1.26 5.65
C TYR A 113 -8.73 -0.96 5.05
N ARG A 114 -9.73 -1.82 5.27
CA ARG A 114 -11.11 -1.54 4.82
C ARG A 114 -11.71 -0.31 5.53
N HIS A 115 -11.45 -0.16 6.83
CA HIS A 115 -11.89 0.99 7.61
C HIS A 115 -11.27 2.29 7.08
N GLN A 116 -9.96 2.30 6.88
CA GLN A 116 -9.24 3.45 6.34
C GLN A 116 -9.69 3.81 4.91
N MET A 117 -10.06 2.82 4.06
CA MET A 117 -10.65 3.09 2.75
C MET A 117 -12.00 3.82 2.85
N LYS A 118 -12.84 3.48 3.83
CA LYS A 118 -14.09 4.22 4.08
C LYS A 118 -13.83 5.65 4.53
N MET A 119 -12.79 5.88 5.34
CA MET A 119 -12.42 7.23 5.76
C MET A 119 -11.99 8.14 4.60
N LEU A 120 -11.60 7.59 3.45
CA LEU A 120 -11.34 8.40 2.24
C LEU A 120 -12.59 9.11 1.73
N LEU A 121 -13.78 8.59 2.05
CA LEU A 121 -15.08 9.06 1.59
C LEU A 121 -15.77 10.03 2.56
N ASP A 122 -15.31 10.10 3.81
CA ASP A 122 -15.92 10.90 4.87
C ASP A 122 -15.52 12.39 4.73
N PRO A 123 -16.44 13.31 4.34
CA PRO A 123 -16.12 14.72 4.12
C PRO A 123 -15.62 15.47 5.36
N ASP A 124 -15.92 14.96 6.55
CA ASP A 124 -15.52 15.56 7.83
C ASP A 124 -14.23 14.92 8.38
N GLY A 125 -13.74 13.84 7.75
CA GLY A 125 -12.60 13.06 8.20
C GLY A 125 -11.24 13.60 7.75
N PRO A 126 -10.15 13.31 8.51
CA PRO A 126 -8.79 13.74 8.17
C PRO A 126 -8.20 13.01 6.95
N MET A 127 -8.86 11.93 6.49
CA MET A 127 -8.50 11.13 5.33
C MET A 127 -9.27 11.52 4.06
N PHE A 128 -10.21 12.47 4.15
CA PHE A 128 -11.13 12.79 3.07
C PHE A 128 -10.43 13.19 1.77
N ILE A 129 -10.74 12.47 0.69
CA ILE A 129 -10.26 12.83 -0.65
C ILE A 129 -11.42 13.41 -1.46
N LYS A 130 -11.25 14.65 -1.89
CA LYS A 130 -12.19 15.27 -2.82
C LYS A 130 -12.09 14.60 -4.18
N HIS A 131 -13.23 14.40 -4.84
CA HIS A 131 -13.25 14.01 -6.25
C HIS A 131 -12.43 14.99 -7.08
N MET A 132 -11.78 14.47 -8.12
CA MET A 132 -11.06 15.29 -9.09
C MET A 132 -12.08 16.14 -9.86
N SER A 133 -12.12 17.45 -9.57
CA SER A 133 -13.13 18.37 -10.13
C SER A 133 -12.65 19.15 -11.37
N GLN A 134 -11.34 19.25 -11.58
CA GLN A 134 -10.74 19.76 -12.80
C GLN A 134 -9.51 18.92 -13.17
N PRO A 135 -9.26 18.63 -14.46
CA PRO A 135 -8.02 18.02 -14.92
C PRO A 135 -6.82 18.92 -14.59
N GLY A 136 -6.25 18.76 -13.40
CA GLY A 136 -5.02 19.41 -12.95
C GLY A 136 -3.78 18.66 -13.43
N TRP A 137 -2.59 19.11 -13.04
CA TRP A 137 -1.38 18.29 -13.22
C TRP A 137 -1.52 16.93 -12.53
N ILE A 138 -0.80 15.92 -13.02
CA ILE A 138 -0.86 14.56 -12.46
C ILE A 138 -0.66 14.62 -10.94
N SER A 139 -1.54 13.96 -10.19
CA SER A 139 -1.51 14.01 -8.73
C SER A 139 -0.86 12.75 -8.15
N GLN A 140 -0.21 12.92 -6.99
CA GLN A 140 0.24 11.78 -6.18
C GLN A 140 -0.94 10.88 -5.79
N ILE A 141 -2.14 11.44 -5.61
CA ILE A 141 -3.35 10.70 -5.28
C ILE A 141 -3.65 9.63 -6.34
N LEU A 142 -3.47 9.93 -7.63
CA LEU A 142 -3.62 8.93 -8.70
C LEU A 142 -2.64 7.77 -8.54
N VAL A 143 -1.38 8.06 -8.18
CA VAL A 143 -0.34 7.03 -7.96
C VAL A 143 -0.78 6.08 -6.85
N GLU A 144 -1.22 6.65 -5.72
CA GLU A 144 -1.66 5.85 -4.57
C GLU A 144 -2.97 5.10 -4.85
N PHE A 145 -3.90 5.66 -5.63
CA PHE A 145 -5.09 4.94 -6.10
C PHE A 145 -4.76 3.80 -7.05
N GLY A 146 -3.72 3.92 -7.88
CA GLY A 146 -3.24 2.80 -8.66
C GLY A 146 -2.70 1.66 -7.78
N ALA A 147 -1.94 1.99 -6.73
CA ALA A 147 -1.48 1.01 -5.74
C ALA A 147 -2.65 0.36 -4.97
N LEU A 148 -3.67 1.15 -4.62
CA LEU A 148 -4.90 0.68 -3.98
C LEU A 148 -5.67 -0.31 -4.88
N ALA A 149 -5.86 0.04 -6.15
CA ALA A 149 -6.52 -0.82 -7.15
C ALA A 149 -5.77 -2.15 -7.34
N ILE A 150 -4.44 -2.13 -7.42
CA ILE A 150 -3.64 -3.36 -7.49
C ILE A 150 -3.82 -4.19 -6.22
N SER A 151 -3.78 -3.57 -5.05
CA SER A 151 -3.92 -4.28 -3.77
C SER A 151 -5.27 -4.97 -3.65
N MET A 152 -6.36 -4.27 -4.00
CA MET A 152 -7.70 -4.87 -4.06
C MET A 152 -7.82 -5.96 -5.13
N SER A 153 -7.06 -5.90 -6.22
CA SER A 153 -6.99 -6.98 -7.23
C SER A 153 -6.27 -8.22 -6.71
N VAL A 154 -5.26 -8.04 -5.84
CA VAL A 154 -4.45 -9.14 -5.30
C VAL A 154 -5.25 -9.98 -4.31
N ALA A 155 -6.00 -9.34 -3.40
CA ALA A 155 -6.79 -9.98 -2.34
C ALA A 155 -8.24 -9.43 -2.27
N PRO A 156 -9.05 -9.61 -3.33
CA PRO A 156 -10.38 -9.01 -3.42
C PRO A 156 -11.34 -9.50 -2.33
N GLU A 157 -11.23 -10.76 -1.92
CA GLU A 157 -12.07 -11.37 -0.88
C GLU A 157 -11.91 -10.67 0.48
N VAL A 158 -10.74 -10.07 0.71
CA VAL A 158 -10.42 -9.35 1.96
C VAL A 158 -10.60 -7.85 1.80
N LEU A 159 -10.23 -7.29 0.64
CA LEU A 159 -10.07 -5.84 0.48
C LEU A 159 -11.19 -5.18 -0.33
N TRP A 160 -12.06 -5.94 -1.01
CA TRP A 160 -13.11 -5.39 -1.87
C TRP A 160 -14.49 -6.00 -1.62
N GLU A 161 -14.59 -7.33 -1.68
CA GLU A 161 -15.88 -8.01 -1.57
C GLU A 161 -16.68 -7.73 -0.30
N PRO A 162 -16.06 -7.57 0.89
CA PRO A 162 -16.77 -7.28 2.12
C PRO A 162 -17.46 -5.91 2.17
N PHE A 163 -17.16 -4.99 1.24
CA PHE A 163 -17.87 -3.71 1.18
C PHE A 163 -19.31 -3.88 0.70
N ASP A 164 -20.21 -3.07 1.26
CA ASP A 164 -21.54 -2.88 0.70
C ASP A 164 -21.48 -2.12 -0.63
N GLN A 165 -22.57 -2.19 -1.40
CA GLN A 165 -22.63 -1.59 -2.73
C GLN A 165 -22.47 -0.07 -2.68
N GLU A 166 -22.99 0.60 -1.65
CA GLU A 166 -22.86 2.05 -1.48
C GLU A 166 -21.39 2.47 -1.34
N THR A 167 -20.62 1.77 -0.50
CA THR A 167 -19.19 1.99 -0.34
C THR A 167 -18.45 1.68 -1.64
N LYS A 168 -18.80 0.58 -2.33
CA LYS A 168 -18.18 0.20 -3.62
C LYS A 168 -18.40 1.29 -4.68
N ASP A 169 -19.62 1.81 -4.78
CA ASP A 169 -19.98 2.85 -5.75
C ASP A 169 -19.31 4.19 -5.42
N ALA A 170 -19.21 4.56 -4.15
CA ALA A 170 -18.53 5.76 -3.71
C ALA A 170 -17.01 5.70 -3.97
N LEU A 171 -16.36 4.57 -3.66
CA LEU A 171 -14.95 4.33 -4.00
C LEU A 171 -14.71 4.36 -5.51
N ALA A 172 -15.61 3.75 -6.29
CA ALA A 172 -15.55 3.78 -7.75
C ALA A 172 -15.64 5.22 -8.28
N ALA A 173 -16.66 5.97 -7.87
CA ALA A 173 -16.83 7.36 -8.30
C ALA A 173 -15.63 8.24 -7.92
N LEU A 174 -15.06 8.04 -6.74
CA LEU A 174 -13.87 8.75 -6.28
C LEU A 174 -12.65 8.39 -7.13
N MET A 175 -12.30 7.10 -7.21
CA MET A 175 -11.06 6.67 -7.87
C MET A 175 -11.12 6.85 -9.39
N ILE A 176 -12.27 6.57 -10.04
CA ILE A 176 -12.48 6.80 -11.47
C ILE A 176 -12.34 8.29 -11.81
N SER A 177 -12.73 9.22 -10.93
CA SER A 177 -12.53 10.65 -11.17
C SER A 177 -11.04 11.01 -11.38
N TYR A 178 -10.13 10.31 -10.70
CA TYR A 178 -8.70 10.42 -10.91
C TYR A 178 -8.21 9.58 -12.09
N GLY A 179 -8.76 8.38 -12.28
CA GLY A 179 -8.46 7.50 -13.42
C GLY A 179 -8.72 8.15 -14.78
N ASN A 180 -9.81 8.90 -14.90
CA ASN A 180 -10.17 9.71 -16.07
C ASN A 180 -9.42 11.06 -16.13
N GLY A 181 -8.56 11.33 -15.16
CA GLY A 181 -7.69 12.51 -15.15
C GLY A 181 -6.61 12.47 -16.24
N PRO A 182 -5.80 13.53 -16.36
CA PRO A 182 -4.81 13.63 -17.44
C PRO A 182 -3.70 12.58 -17.30
N THR A 183 -3.25 12.09 -18.46
CA THR A 183 -2.12 11.16 -18.57
C THR A 183 -0.85 11.87 -19.05
N VAL A 184 0.30 11.22 -18.91
CA VAL A 184 1.60 11.71 -19.40
C VAL A 184 2.41 10.63 -20.09
N GLY A 185 3.48 11.02 -20.78
CA GLY A 185 4.39 10.11 -21.50
C GLY A 185 5.38 9.34 -20.62
N SER A 186 5.15 9.22 -19.32
CA SER A 186 5.98 8.44 -18.39
C SER A 186 5.23 7.20 -17.88
N ASN A 187 5.89 6.39 -17.04
CA ASN A 187 5.26 5.26 -16.37
C ASN A 187 4.06 5.64 -15.49
N TRP A 188 3.88 6.91 -15.16
CA TRP A 188 2.71 7.37 -14.39
C TRP A 188 1.39 7.12 -15.11
N ARG A 189 1.40 6.98 -16.45
CA ARG A 189 0.23 6.58 -17.24
C ARG A 189 -0.38 5.25 -16.77
N PHE A 190 0.44 4.34 -16.25
CA PHE A 190 -0.07 3.03 -15.81
C PHE A 190 -1.02 3.15 -14.62
N PHE A 191 -0.92 4.19 -13.79
CA PHE A 191 -1.81 4.34 -12.64
C PHE A 191 -3.25 4.66 -13.06
N ASN A 192 -3.47 5.40 -14.16
CA ASN A 192 -4.79 5.53 -14.76
C ASN A 192 -5.33 4.14 -15.14
N ILE A 193 -4.52 3.37 -15.86
CA ILE A 193 -4.89 2.04 -16.36
C ILE A 193 -5.23 1.10 -15.20
N PHE A 194 -4.42 1.06 -14.13
CA PHE A 194 -4.68 0.18 -12.99
C PHE A 194 -6.01 0.49 -12.30
N VAL A 195 -6.33 1.77 -12.12
CA VAL A 195 -7.62 2.18 -11.55
C VAL A 195 -8.76 1.80 -12.47
N LEU A 196 -8.69 2.17 -13.74
CA LEU A 196 -9.79 1.95 -14.69
C LEU A 196 -10.02 0.46 -14.96
N SER A 197 -8.96 -0.33 -15.14
CA SER A 197 -9.07 -1.78 -15.34
C SER A 197 -9.70 -2.49 -14.14
N PHE A 198 -9.32 -2.12 -12.91
CA PHE A 198 -9.91 -2.71 -11.71
C PHE A 198 -11.43 -2.55 -11.67
N TYR A 199 -11.92 -1.34 -11.97
CA TYR A 199 -13.34 -1.02 -11.93
C TYR A 199 -14.10 -1.55 -13.16
N GLN A 200 -13.49 -1.55 -14.34
CA GLN A 200 -14.06 -2.17 -15.54
C GLN A 200 -14.32 -3.67 -15.33
N GLU A 201 -13.37 -4.40 -14.74
CA GLU A 201 -13.53 -5.82 -14.40
C GLU A 201 -14.68 -6.09 -13.41
N ARG A 202 -15.12 -5.06 -12.67
CA ARG A 202 -16.24 -5.10 -11.71
C ARG A 202 -17.55 -4.57 -12.27
N GLY A 203 -17.58 -4.25 -13.57
CA GLY A 203 -18.78 -3.81 -14.27
C GLY A 203 -19.11 -2.33 -14.13
N TYR A 204 -18.17 -1.50 -13.69
CA TYR A 204 -18.34 -0.05 -13.71
C TYR A 204 -18.01 0.51 -15.09
N ASP A 205 -18.79 1.51 -15.51
CA ASP A 205 -18.50 2.26 -16.74
C ASP A 205 -17.21 3.09 -16.56
N ILE A 206 -16.32 2.99 -17.53
CA ILE A 206 -15.08 3.77 -17.60
C ILE A 206 -14.99 4.51 -18.93
N ASP A 207 -14.24 5.61 -18.97
CA ASP A 207 -13.91 6.29 -20.21
C ASP A 207 -12.79 5.50 -20.91
N GLU A 208 -13.15 4.68 -21.90
CA GLU A 208 -12.18 3.90 -22.67
C GLU A 208 -11.37 4.83 -23.60
N PRO A 209 -10.02 4.73 -23.62
CA PRO A 209 -9.16 5.62 -24.41
C PRO A 209 -9.25 5.43 -25.92
#